data_AF-A0A8T0E4U0-F1
#
_entry.id   AF-A0A8T0E4U0-F1
#
_cell.length_a   1.000
_cell.length_b   1.000
_cell.length_c   1.000
_cell.angle_alpha   90.00
_cell.angle_beta   90.00
_cell.angle_gamma   90.00
#
_symmetry.space_group_name_H-M   'P 1'
#
loop_
_entity.id
_entity.type
_entity.pdbx_description
1 polymer ?
#
loop_
_entity_poly.entity_id
_entity_poly.type
_entity_poly.pdbx_seq_one_letter_code
_entity_poly.pdbx_strand_id
1 'polypeptide(L)'
;MDSTTHSHLEHLSCFTAEGRKLGRREDISVLATELNVKTDKSVTIETLKDLITGSEKYDEELTKNLHTTIVEDRKAREKQEKEQKEKLRIEEREEKLRLEQLRLEEQKRQDELAESKRKDEFDLEKLKIQM
;
A
#
# COMPACT_ATOMS: atom_id res chain seq x y z
N MET A 1 6.11 -55.05 13.45
CA MET A 1 4.80 -54.60 12.92
C MET A 1 4.78 -53.13 13.28
N ASP A 2 5.34 -52.30 12.40
CA ASP A 2 5.74 -50.96 12.79
C ASP A 2 4.81 -50.00 12.05
N SER A 3 3.60 -49.86 12.60
CA SER A 3 2.50 -49.09 12.01
C SER A 3 2.51 -47.61 12.42
N THR A 4 3.53 -47.14 13.14
CA THR A 4 3.53 -45.81 13.77
C THR A 4 4.10 -44.69 12.91
N THR A 5 4.76 -45.00 11.78
CA THR A 5 5.42 -43.96 10.95
C THR A 5 4.58 -43.43 9.79
N HIS A 6 3.41 -44.01 9.50
CA HIS A 6 2.63 -43.60 8.33
C HIS A 6 1.69 -42.40 8.58
N SER A 7 1.36 -42.06 9.83
CA SER A 7 0.46 -40.94 10.14
C SER A 7 1.13 -39.56 10.15
N HIS A 8 2.46 -39.47 10.12
CA HIS A 8 3.14 -38.17 10.24
C HIS A 8 3.17 -37.36 8.94
N LEU A 9 2.92 -37.99 7.79
CA LEU A 9 2.97 -37.35 6.47
C LEU A 9 1.61 -36.87 5.94
N GLU A 10 0.49 -37.32 6.51
CA GLU A 10 -0.85 -36.96 6.00
C GLU A 10 -1.40 -35.65 6.57
N HIS A 11 -0.97 -35.24 7.77
CA HIS A 11 -1.40 -33.96 8.39
C HIS A 11 -0.86 -32.71 7.66
N LEU A 12 0.15 -32.86 6.81
CA LEU A 12 0.69 -31.78 5.97
C LEU A 12 -0.15 -31.53 4.70
N SER A 13 -1.10 -32.42 4.37
CA SER A 13 -1.94 -32.30 3.17
C SER A 13 -2.93 -31.13 3.26
N CYS A 14 -3.32 -30.73 4.48
CA CYS A 14 -4.23 -29.60 4.72
C CYS A 14 -3.67 -28.26 4.20
N PHE A 15 -2.35 -28.16 4.04
CA PHE A 15 -1.65 -26.96 3.59
C PHE A 15 -1.30 -26.98 2.09
N THR A 16 -1.46 -28.11 1.39
CA THR A 16 -0.93 -28.28 0.02
C THR A 16 -1.96 -28.72 -1.02
N ALA A 17 -3.16 -29.17 -0.61
CA ALA A 17 -4.11 -29.81 -1.53
C ALA A 17 -4.83 -28.89 -2.55
N GLU A 18 -4.83 -27.56 -2.36
CA GLU A 18 -5.53 -26.66 -3.30
C GLU A 18 -4.75 -25.38 -3.62
N GLY A 19 -3.56 -25.46 -4.22
CA GLY A 19 -2.98 -24.43 -5.12
C GLY A 19 -2.94 -22.95 -4.68
N ARG A 20 -3.32 -22.62 -3.45
CA ARG A 20 -3.39 -21.28 -2.88
C ARG A 20 -2.06 -21.09 -2.18
N LYS A 21 -1.19 -20.27 -2.77
CA LYS A 21 0.03 -19.78 -2.12
C LYS A 21 -0.33 -19.44 -0.68
N LEU A 22 0.20 -20.23 0.26
CA LEU A 22 0.08 -19.95 1.68
C LEU A 22 0.55 -18.51 1.87
N GLY A 23 -0.20 -17.78 2.69
CA GLY A 23 0.08 -16.38 2.95
C GLY A 23 1.53 -16.14 3.30
N ARG A 24 1.94 -14.86 3.30
CA ARG A 24 3.32 -14.47 3.64
C ARG A 24 3.67 -15.06 5.02
N ARG A 25 4.97 -15.17 5.34
CA ARG A 25 5.41 -15.66 6.67
C ARG A 25 4.70 -14.93 7.81
N GLU A 26 4.43 -13.64 7.61
CA GLU A 26 3.66 -12.79 8.51
C GLU A 26 2.23 -13.33 8.74
N ASP A 27 1.53 -13.73 7.66
CA ASP A 27 0.17 -14.26 7.73
C ASP A 27 0.13 -15.56 8.57
N ILE A 28 1.15 -16.42 8.44
CA ILE A 28 1.29 -17.67 9.20
C ILE A 28 1.69 -17.40 10.66
N SER A 29 2.50 -16.37 10.91
CA SER A 29 2.89 -15.97 12.27
C SER A 29 1.69 -15.40 13.05
N VAL A 30 0.83 -14.62 12.38
CA VAL A 30 -0.43 -14.13 12.95
C VAL A 30 -1.35 -15.32 13.25
N LEU A 31 -1.49 -16.26 12.31
CA LEU A 31 -2.28 -17.47 12.52
C LEU A 31 -1.80 -18.27 13.75
N ALA A 32 -0.49 -18.46 13.92
CA ALA A 32 0.07 -19.11 15.10
C ALA A 32 -0.28 -18.37 16.40
N THR A 33 -0.23 -17.04 16.37
CA THR A 33 -0.57 -16.19 17.53
C THR A 33 -2.04 -16.32 17.91
N GLU A 34 -2.95 -16.28 16.92
CA GLU A 34 -4.40 -16.45 17.14
C GLU A 34 -4.75 -17.83 17.70
N LEU A 35 -4.01 -18.87 17.27
CA LEU A 35 -4.12 -20.24 17.80
C LEU A 35 -3.39 -20.44 19.14
N ASN A 36 -2.86 -19.36 19.75
CA ASN A 36 -2.09 -19.38 21.00
C ASN A 36 -0.83 -20.27 20.95
N VAL A 37 -0.28 -20.48 19.75
CA VAL A 37 0.99 -21.18 19.54
C VAL A 37 2.11 -20.15 19.68
N LYS A 38 2.98 -20.34 20.67
CA LYS A 38 4.16 -19.48 20.84
C LYS A 38 5.17 -19.76 19.74
N THR A 39 5.46 -18.75 18.93
CA THR A 39 6.42 -18.88 17.84
C THR A 39 7.45 -17.76 17.89
N ASP A 40 8.72 -18.11 17.69
CA ASP A 40 9.79 -17.13 17.55
C ASP A 40 9.74 -16.47 16.15
N LYS A 41 10.34 -15.30 15.98
CA LYS A 41 10.40 -14.66 14.64
C LYS A 41 11.39 -15.35 13.70
N SER A 42 12.32 -16.15 14.24
CA SER A 42 13.38 -16.86 13.52
C SER A 42 12.97 -18.22 12.97
N VAL A 43 11.83 -18.78 13.38
CA VAL A 43 11.38 -20.08 12.85
C VAL A 43 10.93 -19.97 11.40
N THR A 44 11.20 -21.03 10.65
CA THR A 44 10.84 -21.12 9.23
C THR A 44 9.32 -21.29 9.09
N ILE A 45 8.81 -20.96 7.91
CA ILE A 45 7.40 -21.17 7.56
C ILE A 45 6.96 -22.63 7.76
N GLU A 46 7.85 -23.59 7.47
CA GLU A 46 7.58 -25.01 7.64
C GLU A 46 7.42 -25.37 9.11
N THR A 47 8.38 -24.97 9.96
CA THR A 47 8.30 -25.20 11.41
C THR A 47 7.07 -24.55 12.02
N LEU A 48 6.65 -23.37 11.54
CA LEU A 48 5.41 -22.72 12.00
C LEU A 48 4.17 -23.57 11.68
N LYS A 49 4.12 -24.18 10.49
CA LYS A 49 3.01 -25.06 10.12
C LYS A 49 3.00 -26.32 10.97
N ASP A 50 4.16 -26.92 11.18
CA ASP A 50 4.29 -28.13 11.99
C ASP A 50 3.84 -27.90 13.44
N LEU A 51 4.17 -26.73 14.01
CA LEU A 51 3.71 -26.35 15.35
C LEU A 51 2.20 -26.12 15.41
N ILE A 52 1.60 -25.59 14.35
CA ILE A 52 0.15 -25.38 14.26
C ILE A 52 -0.59 -26.72 14.12
N THR A 53 -0.15 -27.57 13.18
CA THR A 53 -0.79 -28.87 12.91
C THR A 53 -0.53 -29.90 14.00
N GLY A 54 0.60 -29.81 14.67
CA GLY A 54 0.96 -30.69 15.80
C GLY A 54 0.27 -30.32 17.12
N SER A 55 -0.52 -29.23 17.15
CA SER A 55 -1.29 -28.84 18.34
C SER A 55 -2.48 -29.77 18.54
N GLU A 56 -2.72 -30.21 19.78
CA GLU A 56 -3.90 -31.01 20.16
C GLU A 56 -5.22 -30.28 19.84
N LYS A 57 -5.17 -28.95 19.74
CA LYS A 57 -6.32 -28.09 19.42
C LYS A 57 -6.43 -27.76 17.93
N TYR A 58 -5.67 -28.43 17.07
CA TYR A 58 -5.71 -28.17 15.63
C TYR A 58 -7.06 -28.62 15.05
N ASP A 59 -7.82 -27.66 14.55
CA ASP A 59 -9.01 -27.87 13.74
C ASP A 59 -8.73 -27.35 12.33
N GLU A 60 -8.82 -28.23 11.34
CA GLU A 60 -8.45 -27.92 9.96
C GLU A 60 -9.34 -26.84 9.33
N GLU A 61 -10.66 -26.91 9.56
CA GLU A 61 -11.62 -25.99 8.96
C GLU A 61 -11.51 -24.59 9.60
N LEU A 62 -11.41 -24.54 10.93
CA LEU A 62 -11.18 -23.32 11.68
C LEU A 62 -9.87 -22.65 11.27
N THR A 63 -8.78 -23.43 11.17
CA THR A 63 -7.46 -22.91 10.81
C THR A 63 -7.46 -22.35 9.39
N LYS A 64 -8.12 -23.03 8.44
CA LYS A 64 -8.27 -22.55 7.04
C LYS A 64 -9.10 -21.26 6.96
N ASN A 65 -10.21 -21.19 7.68
CA ASN A 65 -11.07 -20.02 7.71
C ASN A 65 -10.33 -18.81 8.31
N LEU A 66 -9.66 -19.01 9.45
CA LEU A 66 -8.87 -17.98 10.10
C LEU A 66 -7.72 -17.48 9.22
N HIS A 67 -7.01 -18.40 8.55
CA HIS A 67 -5.95 -18.02 7.62
C HIS A 67 -6.50 -17.20 6.44
N THR A 68 -7.68 -17.56 5.93
CA THR A 68 -8.33 -16.85 4.83
C THR A 68 -8.67 -15.42 5.25
N THR A 69 -9.29 -15.22 6.42
CA THR A 69 -9.59 -13.90 6.97
C THR A 69 -8.33 -13.04 7.13
N ILE A 70 -7.24 -13.60 7.69
CA ILE A 70 -5.95 -12.88 7.84
C ILE A 70 -5.41 -12.40 6.48
N VAL A 71 -5.46 -13.25 5.46
CA VAL A 71 -4.98 -12.92 4.11
C VAL A 71 -5.87 -11.86 3.46
N GLU A 72 -7.18 -11.95 3.62
CA GLU A 72 -8.15 -10.99 3.10
C GLU A 72 -7.96 -9.61 3.75
N ASP A 73 -7.82 -9.55 5.07
CA ASP A 73 -7.57 -8.32 5.82
C ASP A 73 -6.25 -7.66 5.41
N ARG A 74 -5.19 -8.44 5.19
CA ARG A 74 -3.93 -7.90 4.67
C ARG A 74 -4.13 -7.32 3.26
N LYS A 75 -4.79 -8.04 2.35
CA LYS A 75 -5.05 -7.55 0.98
C LYS A 75 -5.92 -6.29 0.99
N ALA A 76 -6.93 -6.23 1.86
CA ALA A 76 -7.79 -5.07 2.01
C ALA A 76 -6.99 -3.85 2.46
N ARG A 77 -6.13 -4.00 3.48
CA ARG A 77 -5.22 -2.93 3.94
C ARG A 77 -4.24 -2.48 2.86
N GLU A 78 -3.59 -3.42 2.17
CA GLU A 78 -2.66 -3.10 1.07
C GLU A 78 -3.36 -2.35 -0.08
N LYS A 79 -4.60 -2.73 -0.39
CA LYS A 79 -5.42 -2.04 -1.39
C LYS A 79 -5.77 -0.63 -0.93
N GLN A 80 -6.23 -0.47 0.30
CA GLN A 80 -6.57 0.83 0.87
C GLN A 80 -5.36 1.77 0.92
N GLU A 81 -4.20 1.28 1.34
CA GLU A 81 -2.95 2.06 1.36
C GLU A 81 -2.54 2.51 -0.05
N LYS A 82 -2.65 1.60 -1.03
CA LYS A 82 -2.37 1.92 -2.43
C LYS A 82 -3.33 2.98 -2.97
N GLU A 83 -4.62 2.88 -2.67
CA GLU A 83 -5.63 3.86 -3.07
C GLU A 83 -5.39 5.23 -2.40
N GLN A 84 -5.03 5.25 -1.11
CA GLN A 84 -4.69 6.49 -0.40
C GLN A 84 -3.44 7.15 -1.01
N LYS A 85 -2.40 6.36 -1.30
CA LYS A 85 -1.18 6.87 -1.93
C LYS A 85 -1.44 7.41 -3.33
N GLU A 86 -2.33 6.78 -4.09
CA GLU A 86 -2.74 7.28 -5.41
C GLU A 86 -3.48 8.62 -5.29
N LYS A 87 -4.43 8.72 -4.36
CA LYS A 87 -5.17 9.97 -4.10
C LYS A 87 -4.23 11.12 -3.75
N LEU A 88 -3.32 10.91 -2.81
CA LEU A 88 -2.32 11.91 -2.42
C LEU A 88 -1.46 12.35 -3.63
N ARG A 89 -1.08 11.40 -4.50
CA ARG A 89 -0.28 11.72 -5.69
C ARG A 89 -1.06 12.52 -6.72
N ILE A 90 -2.38 12.30 -6.84
CA ILE A 90 -3.27 13.09 -7.70
C ILE A 90 -3.43 14.49 -7.11
N GLU A 91 -3.72 14.60 -5.81
CA GLU A 91 -3.86 15.88 -5.11
C GLU A 91 -2.60 16.74 -5.22
N GLU A 92 -1.41 16.16 -5.01
CA GLU A 92 -0.13 16.87 -5.17
C GLU A 92 0.06 17.38 -6.61
N ARG A 93 -0.36 16.59 -7.60
CA ARG A 93 -0.28 16.99 -9.02
C ARG A 93 -1.24 18.13 -9.32
N GLU A 94 -2.47 18.06 -8.81
CA GLU A 94 -3.45 19.13 -8.98
C GLU A 94 -3.02 20.43 -8.31
N GLU A 95 -2.45 20.35 -7.10
CA GLU A 95 -1.91 21.51 -6.40
C GLU A 95 -0.78 22.17 -7.18
N LYS A 96 0.16 21.39 -7.71
CA LYS A 96 1.24 21.91 -8.57
C LYS A 96 0.70 22.61 -9.81
N LEU A 97 -0.29 22.02 -10.48
CA LEU A 97 -0.93 22.62 -11.65
C LEU A 97 -1.63 23.93 -11.31
N ARG A 98 -2.35 23.99 -10.18
CA ARG A 98 -3.00 25.23 -9.72
C ARG A 98 -1.97 26.33 -9.42
N LEU A 99 -0.88 25.98 -8.75
CA LEU A 99 0.18 26.93 -8.43
C LEU A 99 0.88 27.46 -9.70
N GLU A 100 1.12 26.59 -10.67
CA GLU A 100 1.71 26.96 -11.96
C GLU A 100 0.77 27.90 -12.75
N GLN A 101 -0.53 27.60 -12.79
CA GLN A 101 -1.52 28.48 -13.40
C GLN A 101 -1.54 29.87 -12.75
N LEU A 102 -1.53 29.92 -11.41
CA LEU A 102 -1.51 31.19 -10.67
C LEU A 102 -0.26 32.02 -11.01
N ARG A 103 0.91 31.37 -11.10
CA ARG A 103 2.16 32.02 -11.50
C ARG A 103 2.10 32.58 -12.92
N LEU A 104 1.56 31.82 -13.87
CA LEU A 104 1.43 32.26 -15.25
C LEU A 104 0.47 33.46 -15.37
N GLU A 105 -0.63 33.45 -14.63
CA GLU A 105 -1.58 34.57 -14.60
C GLU A 105 -0.96 35.83 -13.97
N GLU A 106 -0.25 35.68 -12.86
CA GLU A 106 0.46 36.79 -12.24
C GLU A 106 1.52 37.37 -13.17
N GLN A 107 2.30 36.52 -13.84
CA GLN A 107 3.31 36.94 -14.80
C GLN A 107 2.67 37.74 -15.95
N LYS A 108 1.57 37.25 -16.53
CA LYS A 108 0.84 37.99 -17.58
C LYS A 108 0.40 39.37 -17.10
N ARG A 109 -0.15 39.46 -15.88
CA ARG A 109 -0.57 40.75 -15.30
C ARG A 109 0.61 41.70 -15.11
N GLN A 110 1.78 41.19 -14.74
CA GLN A 110 3.00 42.01 -14.61
C GLN A 110 3.50 42.48 -15.98
N ASP A 111 3.49 41.60 -16.99
CA ASP A 111 3.91 41.93 -18.35
C ASP A 111 2.98 42.99 -18.98
N GLU A 112 1.66 42.84 -18.84
CA GLU A 112 0.67 43.82 -19.30
C GLU A 112 0.86 45.19 -18.62
N LEU A 113 1.12 45.20 -17.31
CA LEU A 113 1.40 46.43 -16.57
C LEU A 113 2.72 47.08 -17.03
N ALA A 114 3.75 46.28 -17.30
CA ALA A 114 5.03 46.77 -17.81
C ALA A 114 4.89 47.36 -19.22
N GLU A 115 4.07 46.74 -20.08
CA GLU A 115 3.77 47.24 -21.41
C GLU A 115 2.99 48.56 -21.37
N SER A 116 1.96 48.65 -20.52
CA SER A 116 1.21 49.89 -20.32
C SER A 116 2.13 51.02 -19.86
N LYS A 117 3.01 50.77 -18.88
CA LYS A 117 3.96 51.78 -18.39
C LYS A 117 4.91 52.27 -19.49
N ARG A 118 5.44 51.36 -20.33
CA ARG A 118 6.30 51.74 -21.47
C ARG A 118 5.56 52.62 -22.47
N LYS A 119 4.28 52.33 -22.71
CA LYS A 119 3.45 53.14 -23.61
C LYS A 119 3.19 54.53 -23.03
N ASP A 120 2.78 54.61 -21.77
CA ASP A 120 2.54 55.87 -21.08
C ASP A 120 3.81 56.75 -21.04
N GLU A 121 4.97 56.14 -20.81
CA GLU A 121 6.28 56.81 -20.84
C GLU A 121 6.61 57.37 -22.23
N PHE A 122 6.39 56.58 -23.29
CA PHE A 122 6.58 57.00 -24.67
C PHE A 122 5.65 58.17 -25.05
N ASP A 123 4.38 58.09 -24.68
CA ASP A 123 3.39 59.14 -24.96
C ASP A 123 3.75 60.45 -24.23
N LEU A 124 4.24 60.35 -22.99
CA LEU A 124 4.72 61.50 -22.23
C LEU A 124 5.94 62.16 -22.91
N GLU A 125 6.90 61.36 -23.39
CA GLU A 125 8.09 61.89 -24.06
C GLU A 125 7.74 62.59 -25.38
N LYS A 126 6.77 62.05 -26.13
CA LYS A 126 6.26 62.68 -27.35
C LYS A 126 5.63 64.05 -27.07
N LEU A 127 4.86 64.19 -25.99
CA LEU A 127 4.25 65.47 -25.59
C LEU A 127 5.30 66.51 -25.23
N LYS A 128 6.40 66.11 -24.57
CA LYS A 128 7.51 67.03 -24.23
C LYS A 128 8.18 67.62 -25.47
N ILE A 129 8.29 66.86 -26.56
CA ILE A 129 8.91 67.32 -27.81
C ILE A 129 8.00 68.29 -28.58
N GLN A 130 6.68 68.22 -28.36
CA GLN A 130 5.70 69.08 -29.03
C GLN A 130 5.51 70.45 -28.37
N MET A 131 6.06 70.66 -27.17
CA MET A 131 6.10 71.94 -26.45
C MET A 131 7.40 72.70 -26.70
#